data_AF-A0A951EZL8-F1
#
_entry.id   AF-A0A951EZL8-F1
#
_cell.length_a   1.000
_cell.length_b   1.000
_cell.length_c   1.000
_cell.angle_alpha   90.00
_cell.angle_beta   90.00
_cell.angle_gamma   90.00
#
_symmetry.space_group_name_H-M   'P 1'
#
loop_
_entity.id
_entity.type
_entity.pdbx_description
1 polymer ?
#
loop_
_entity_poly.entity_id
_entity_poly.type
_entity_poly.pdbx_seq_one_letter_code
_entity_poly.pdbx_strand_id
1 'polypeptide(L)'
;MTTTFRIALTGILLVFAPGSAHAQSAPCERGCLENMISVYLGALAAHDPGHLPTAPGVRYAENDQVLPLGKGEWQIAGPAGRYRHVFSDPQSGQVAAITTITEHGMGAIYVVRLKVENGKISEIETQITRDAMGAARYEKMGQPERAWLETAAPGKRISRAMLIAQTDKYYSGMERNDPKGDYSFFDKDCNRLEDALQTTNVKTGEAYGHSNDTVFASLGCEAQFQTGFLGFVTKIRESRYPVVDEERQAVFAITTFDHNGTVRTLPSVNGKSSPIPAYFDVPRTLHASEAFRLRSDKLYRIEMTLTEVPYGMRSAFHSGPPVNLSSSGSNLSVANPCNRVCLDNLTDQVLQAFLAHDASRLPWAEGARYSENGQFIAIGDGLWGTATRITMPGSGEYAARLADPASGTAGYWGLIHEHGTPGVLALRIKLAGEKIGEMEAIDVREESNGPRGGTMTLMRPPLPVEFKAAAAGSLDSLTRAIVPRPEKPDAMALAQTLMTAYFDGLEHHSTEGVSFTADCTRRDNAVQAHESCAAQMDGSGRFPNGLYRHTTTVRDRRILIADTGRGLLMAVAMVDNPGTGPANLPPAQLVPSTYMIPQLLKIENGAISRVEGMVKGMPFGYTSAWAELE
;
A
#
# COMPACT_ATOMS: atom_id res chain seq x y z
N MET A 1 -25.09 -64.92 74.57
CA MET A 1 -26.27 -64.33 73.90
C MET A 1 -25.88 -63.97 72.49
N THR A 2 -26.65 -64.50 71.54
CA THR A 2 -26.71 -64.20 70.10
C THR A 2 -26.48 -62.73 69.75
N THR A 3 -25.75 -62.46 68.65
CA THR A 3 -26.27 -61.72 67.47
C THR A 3 -25.29 -61.85 66.31
N THR A 4 -25.71 -62.50 65.23
CA THR A 4 -25.03 -62.62 63.93
C THR A 4 -25.37 -61.40 63.08
N PHE A 5 -24.36 -60.64 62.63
CA PHE A 5 -24.52 -59.62 61.58
C PHE A 5 -23.87 -60.13 60.28
N ARG A 6 -24.68 -60.33 59.25
CA ARG A 6 -24.23 -60.57 57.87
C ARG A 6 -24.00 -59.22 57.20
N ILE A 7 -22.75 -58.92 56.83
CA ILE A 7 -22.40 -57.78 55.97
C ILE A 7 -22.28 -58.33 54.54
N ALA A 8 -23.12 -57.81 53.64
CA ALA A 8 -23.07 -58.10 52.21
C ALA A 8 -21.89 -57.33 51.58
N LEU A 9 -20.99 -58.04 50.90
CA LEU A 9 -19.92 -57.45 50.10
C LEU A 9 -20.48 -57.07 48.73
N THR A 10 -20.72 -55.78 48.49
CA THR A 10 -21.08 -55.26 47.17
C THR A 10 -19.80 -55.06 46.36
N GLY A 11 -19.54 -55.94 45.39
CA GLY A 11 -18.42 -55.80 44.45
C GLY A 11 -18.65 -54.64 43.49
N ILE A 12 -17.83 -53.60 43.59
CA ILE A 12 -17.75 -52.51 42.61
C ILE A 12 -16.95 -53.02 41.41
N LEU A 13 -17.61 -53.28 40.28
CA LEU A 13 -16.94 -53.43 38.99
C LEU A 13 -16.44 -52.05 38.54
N LEU A 14 -15.12 -51.84 38.59
CA LEU A 14 -14.46 -50.74 37.90
C LEU A 14 -14.47 -51.02 36.39
N VAL A 15 -15.38 -50.37 35.68
CA VAL A 15 -15.36 -50.30 34.21
C VAL A 15 -14.23 -49.35 33.82
N PHE A 16 -13.12 -49.90 33.33
CA PHE A 16 -12.11 -49.12 32.62
C PHE A 16 -12.71 -48.63 31.31
N ALA A 17 -13.11 -47.36 31.27
CA ALA A 17 -13.36 -46.67 30.01
C ALA A 17 -12.03 -46.58 29.25
N PRO A 18 -11.91 -47.07 28.00
CA PRO A 18 -10.73 -46.82 27.20
C PRO A 18 -10.66 -45.31 26.98
N GLY A 19 -9.64 -44.68 27.56
CA GLY A 19 -9.35 -43.28 27.29
C GLY A 19 -9.23 -43.09 25.79
N SER A 20 -10.06 -42.23 25.22
CA SER A 20 -9.89 -41.76 23.85
C SER A 20 -8.52 -41.11 23.79
N ALA A 21 -7.54 -41.84 23.27
CA ALA A 21 -6.31 -41.26 22.78
C ALA A 21 -6.74 -40.17 21.81
N HIS A 22 -6.56 -38.90 22.20
CA HIS A 22 -6.57 -37.81 21.23
C HIS A 22 -5.50 -38.19 20.22
N ALA A 23 -5.92 -38.62 19.03
CA ALA A 23 -5.02 -38.68 17.89
C ALA A 23 -4.47 -37.27 17.74
N GLN A 24 -3.23 -37.04 18.20
CA GLN A 24 -2.47 -35.88 17.76
C GLN A 24 -2.55 -35.93 16.23
N SER A 25 -3.19 -34.93 15.64
CA SER A 25 -3.21 -34.78 14.19
C SER A 25 -1.77 -34.91 13.71
N ALA A 26 -1.50 -35.87 12.83
CA ALA A 26 -0.16 -36.05 12.29
C ALA A 26 0.36 -34.70 11.76
N PRO A 27 1.67 -34.41 11.89
CA PRO A 27 2.27 -33.24 11.28
C PRO A 27 1.85 -33.13 9.80
N CYS A 28 1.51 -31.93 9.34
CA CYS A 28 1.10 -31.71 7.96
C CYS A 28 2.33 -31.79 7.05
N GLU A 29 2.62 -32.99 6.56
CA GLU A 29 3.70 -33.24 5.59
C GLU A 29 3.44 -32.54 4.24
N ARG A 30 4.43 -32.51 3.34
CA ARG A 30 4.36 -31.82 2.04
C ARG A 30 3.02 -32.00 1.32
N GLY A 31 2.57 -33.25 1.13
CA GLY A 31 1.33 -33.52 0.40
C GLY A 31 0.09 -32.92 1.07
N CYS A 32 0.06 -32.88 2.41
CA CYS A 32 -0.99 -32.22 3.18
C CYS A 32 -0.97 -30.69 2.95
N LEU A 33 0.22 -30.07 3.00
CA LEU A 33 0.42 -28.65 2.77
C LEU A 33 0.05 -28.23 1.33
N GLU A 34 0.55 -28.95 0.32
CA GLU A 34 0.24 -28.68 -1.09
C GLU A 34 -1.25 -28.86 -1.39
N ASN A 35 -1.92 -29.82 -0.72
CA ASN A 35 -3.37 -29.97 -0.81
C ASN A 35 -4.12 -28.78 -0.18
N MET A 36 -3.60 -28.18 0.90
CA MET A 36 -4.23 -27.01 1.54
C MET A 36 -4.28 -25.80 0.58
N ILE A 37 -3.26 -25.60 -0.27
CA ILE A 37 -3.30 -24.60 -1.34
C ILE A 37 -4.44 -24.87 -2.32
N SER A 38 -4.66 -26.14 -2.68
CA SER A 38 -5.75 -26.51 -3.60
C SER A 38 -7.13 -26.29 -2.98
N VAL A 39 -7.30 -26.62 -1.70
CA VAL A 39 -8.53 -26.32 -0.93
C VAL A 39 -8.75 -24.81 -0.86
N TYR A 40 -7.69 -24.04 -0.58
CA TYR A 40 -7.74 -22.58 -0.52
C TYR A 40 -8.21 -21.96 -1.82
N LEU A 41 -7.57 -22.28 -2.94
CA LEU A 41 -7.90 -21.71 -4.25
C LEU A 41 -9.29 -22.14 -4.73
N GLY A 42 -9.74 -23.35 -4.37
CA GLY A 42 -11.10 -23.81 -4.66
C GLY A 42 -12.16 -23.02 -3.87
N ALA A 43 -11.92 -22.79 -2.57
CA ALA A 43 -12.80 -21.98 -1.73
C ALA A 43 -12.84 -20.51 -2.18
N LEU A 44 -11.68 -19.95 -2.56
CA LEU A 44 -11.55 -18.59 -3.09
C LEU A 44 -12.42 -18.42 -4.34
N ALA A 45 -12.30 -19.32 -5.32
CA ALA A 45 -13.09 -19.26 -6.56
C ALA A 45 -14.58 -19.53 -6.34
N ALA A 46 -14.94 -20.24 -5.26
CA ALA A 46 -16.32 -20.47 -4.86
C ALA A 46 -16.92 -19.31 -4.03
N HIS A 47 -16.11 -18.30 -3.68
CA HIS A 47 -16.47 -17.19 -2.79
C HIS A 47 -16.98 -17.66 -1.42
N ASP A 48 -16.49 -18.81 -0.95
CA ASP A 48 -16.96 -19.45 0.28
C ASP A 48 -15.80 -19.81 1.22
N PRO A 49 -15.40 -18.89 2.10
CA PRO A 49 -14.35 -19.16 3.09
C PRO A 49 -14.76 -20.20 4.13
N GLY A 50 -16.05 -20.54 4.24
CA GLY A 50 -16.56 -21.58 5.15
C GLY A 50 -16.05 -22.99 4.81
N HIS A 51 -15.60 -23.21 3.58
CA HIS A 51 -14.94 -24.46 3.16
C HIS A 51 -13.50 -24.61 3.70
N LEU A 52 -12.91 -23.57 4.29
CA LEU A 52 -11.55 -23.64 4.81
C LEU A 52 -11.51 -24.19 6.24
N PRO A 53 -10.60 -25.13 6.55
CA PRO A 53 -10.31 -25.51 7.93
C PRO A 53 -9.48 -24.40 8.59
N THR A 54 -10.13 -23.37 9.15
CA THR A 54 -9.43 -22.25 9.79
C THR A 54 -9.31 -22.43 11.31
N ALA A 55 -8.23 -21.89 11.88
CA ALA A 55 -8.07 -21.74 13.31
C ALA A 55 -8.93 -20.56 13.81
N PRO A 56 -9.41 -20.58 15.07
CA PRO A 56 -10.05 -19.40 15.65
C PRO A 56 -9.13 -18.18 15.56
N GLY A 57 -9.67 -17.05 15.08
CA GLY A 57 -8.90 -15.82 14.93
C GLY A 57 -7.90 -15.83 13.78
N VAL A 58 -8.13 -16.65 12.74
CA VAL A 58 -7.31 -16.64 11.51
C VAL A 58 -7.05 -15.21 11.03
N ARG A 59 -5.77 -14.88 10.80
CA ARG A 59 -5.37 -13.57 10.29
C ARG A 59 -5.31 -13.63 8.77
N TYR A 60 -6.05 -12.75 8.10
CA TYR A 60 -6.06 -12.63 6.64
C TYR A 60 -5.54 -11.27 6.21
N ALA A 61 -4.65 -11.23 5.21
CA ALA A 61 -4.26 -9.98 4.57
C ALA A 61 -4.18 -10.08 3.03
N GLU A 62 -4.54 -8.98 2.37
CA GLU A 62 -4.38 -8.72 0.93
C GLU A 62 -3.55 -7.46 0.70
N ASN A 63 -2.46 -7.56 -0.06
CA ASN A 63 -1.57 -6.41 -0.34
C ASN A 63 -1.25 -5.61 0.93
N ASP A 64 -0.86 -6.35 1.98
CA ASP A 64 -0.54 -5.86 3.32
C ASP A 64 -1.69 -5.17 4.10
N GLN A 65 -2.95 -5.29 3.66
CA GLN A 65 -4.12 -4.86 4.44
C GLN A 65 -4.73 -6.04 5.18
N VAL A 66 -4.89 -5.94 6.50
CA VAL A 66 -5.61 -6.96 7.29
C VAL A 66 -7.11 -6.81 7.06
N LEU A 67 -7.74 -7.87 6.57
CA LEU A 67 -9.15 -7.88 6.20
C LEU A 67 -9.91 -8.99 6.93
N PRO A 68 -11.23 -8.84 7.14
CA PRO A 68 -12.08 -9.97 7.47
C PRO A 68 -12.03 -11.01 6.34
N LEU A 69 -11.87 -12.29 6.68
CA LEU A 69 -11.91 -13.38 5.71
C LEU A 69 -13.26 -13.39 4.96
N GLY A 70 -13.23 -13.49 3.63
CA GLY A 70 -14.41 -13.36 2.78
C GLY A 70 -14.64 -11.95 2.21
N LYS A 71 -13.80 -10.97 2.55
CA LYS A 71 -13.75 -9.65 1.91
C LYS A 71 -12.64 -9.59 0.86
N GLY A 72 -12.62 -8.50 0.09
CA GLY A 72 -11.61 -8.25 -0.93
C GLY A 72 -11.75 -9.20 -2.11
N GLU A 73 -10.65 -9.84 -2.49
CA GLU A 73 -10.56 -10.77 -3.61
C GLU A 73 -11.54 -11.94 -3.51
N TRP A 74 -11.90 -12.35 -2.29
CA TRP A 74 -12.92 -13.38 -2.03
C TRP A 74 -14.29 -13.11 -2.65
N GLN A 75 -14.59 -11.86 -2.99
CA GLN A 75 -15.90 -11.48 -3.53
C GLN A 75 -15.96 -11.57 -5.07
N ILE A 76 -14.80 -11.63 -5.74
CA ILE A 76 -14.74 -11.49 -7.20
C ILE A 76 -13.82 -12.50 -7.88
N ALA A 77 -12.96 -13.19 -7.14
CA ALA A 77 -11.97 -14.09 -7.70
C ALA A 77 -12.61 -15.17 -8.56
N GLY A 78 -12.13 -15.29 -9.78
CA GLY A 78 -12.40 -16.41 -10.67
C GLY A 78 -11.54 -17.64 -10.33
N PRO A 79 -11.64 -18.71 -11.12
CA PRO A 79 -10.82 -19.90 -10.94
C PRO A 79 -9.33 -19.59 -11.12
N ALA A 80 -8.49 -20.30 -10.36
CA ALA A 80 -7.05 -20.29 -10.59
C ALA A 80 -6.72 -20.81 -12.00
N GLY A 81 -5.71 -20.20 -12.63
CA GLY A 81 -5.24 -20.58 -13.95
C GLY A 81 -4.38 -21.86 -13.96
N ARG A 82 -3.74 -22.11 -15.10
CA ARG A 82 -2.94 -23.33 -15.32
C ARG A 82 -1.62 -23.30 -14.56
N TYR A 83 -0.98 -22.13 -14.47
CA TYR A 83 0.30 -22.01 -13.79
C TYR A 83 0.11 -22.08 -12.27
N ARG A 84 0.82 -23.01 -11.63
CA ARG A 84 0.88 -23.13 -10.18
C ARG A 84 2.24 -23.62 -9.73
N HIS A 85 2.94 -22.80 -8.97
CA HIS A 85 4.23 -23.14 -8.38
C HIS A 85 4.11 -23.14 -6.87
N VAL A 86 4.19 -24.33 -6.24
CA VAL A 86 3.99 -24.51 -4.80
C VAL A 86 5.32 -24.81 -4.09
N PHE A 87 5.53 -24.13 -2.97
CA PHE A 87 6.65 -24.30 -2.04
C PHE A 87 6.11 -24.78 -0.70
N SER A 88 6.71 -25.82 -0.11
CA SER A 88 6.22 -26.39 1.15
C SER A 88 7.33 -26.54 2.17
N ASP A 89 7.01 -26.23 3.41
CA ASP A 89 7.90 -26.33 4.56
C ASP A 89 7.18 -27.05 5.72
N PRO A 90 7.21 -28.41 5.74
CA PRO A 90 6.61 -29.21 6.79
C PRO A 90 7.14 -28.88 8.19
N GLN A 91 8.39 -28.43 8.31
CA GLN A 91 9.01 -28.12 9.60
C GLN A 91 8.33 -26.92 10.28
N SER A 92 7.97 -25.89 9.51
CA SER A 92 7.31 -24.68 10.03
C SER A 92 5.79 -24.66 9.83
N GLY A 93 5.23 -25.68 9.16
CA GLY A 93 3.82 -25.74 8.81
C GLY A 93 3.42 -24.65 7.80
N GLN A 94 4.33 -24.22 6.93
CA GLN A 94 4.10 -23.13 5.99
C GLN A 94 4.06 -23.66 4.55
N VAL A 95 3.18 -23.07 3.74
CA VAL A 95 3.09 -23.36 2.31
C VAL A 95 2.81 -22.08 1.55
N ALA A 96 3.42 -21.91 0.39
CA ALA A 96 3.18 -20.77 -0.48
C ALA A 96 2.96 -21.22 -1.92
N ALA A 97 2.24 -20.41 -2.69
CA ALA A 97 2.06 -20.63 -4.11
C ALA A 97 2.10 -19.32 -4.91
N ILE A 98 2.80 -19.35 -6.05
CA ILE A 98 2.66 -18.37 -7.12
C ILE A 98 1.74 -18.99 -8.19
N THR A 99 0.64 -18.31 -8.50
CA THR A 99 -0.35 -18.77 -9.48
C THR A 99 -0.98 -17.57 -10.19
N THR A 100 -1.98 -17.83 -11.02
CA THR A 100 -2.80 -16.80 -11.66
C THR A 100 -4.25 -17.02 -11.27
N ILE A 101 -5.03 -15.94 -11.26
CA ILE A 101 -6.49 -15.97 -11.14
C ILE A 101 -7.11 -15.06 -12.20
N THR A 102 -8.44 -15.00 -12.28
CA THR A 102 -9.13 -13.98 -13.05
C THR A 102 -9.97 -13.08 -12.16
N GLU A 103 -9.89 -11.75 -12.35
CA GLU A 103 -10.78 -10.75 -11.77
C GLU A 103 -11.73 -10.28 -12.90
N HIS A 104 -13.00 -10.70 -12.88
CA HIS A 104 -13.97 -10.40 -13.96
C HIS A 104 -13.46 -10.71 -15.39
N GLY A 105 -12.74 -11.81 -15.54
CA GLY A 105 -12.17 -12.25 -16.82
C GLY A 105 -10.83 -11.61 -17.19
N MET A 106 -10.33 -10.65 -16.41
CA MET A 106 -8.96 -10.14 -16.55
C MET A 106 -7.99 -10.98 -15.71
N GLY A 107 -6.86 -11.39 -16.29
CA GLY A 107 -5.86 -12.17 -15.56
C GLY A 107 -5.11 -11.32 -14.54
N ALA A 108 -4.87 -11.89 -13.35
CA ALA A 108 -4.00 -11.33 -12.33
C ALA A 108 -3.02 -12.40 -11.83
N ILE A 109 -1.86 -11.98 -11.36
CA ILE A 109 -0.91 -12.86 -10.66
C ILE A 109 -1.33 -12.88 -9.19
N TYR A 110 -1.47 -14.08 -8.64
CA TYR A 110 -1.91 -14.29 -7.28
C TYR A 110 -0.86 -15.10 -6.52
N VAL A 111 -0.36 -14.51 -5.44
CA VAL A 111 0.55 -15.17 -4.53
C VAL A 111 -0.14 -15.35 -3.19
N VAL A 112 -0.07 -16.56 -2.64
CA VAL A 112 -0.63 -16.88 -1.33
C VAL A 112 0.37 -17.63 -0.48
N ARG A 113 0.49 -17.25 0.80
CA ARG A 113 1.16 -18.01 1.85
C ARG A 113 0.14 -18.40 2.92
N LEU A 114 0.14 -19.66 3.31
CA LEU A 114 -0.70 -20.23 4.36
C LEU A 114 0.18 -20.80 5.48
N LYS A 115 -0.22 -20.53 6.73
CA LYS A 115 0.37 -21.15 7.92
C LYS A 115 -0.64 -22.13 8.46
N VAL A 116 -0.22 -23.37 8.63
CA VAL A 116 -1.06 -24.49 9.01
C VAL A 116 -0.56 -25.04 10.35
N GLU A 117 -1.42 -24.93 11.36
CA GLU A 117 -1.16 -25.41 12.72
C GLU A 117 -2.27 -26.40 13.09
N ASN A 118 -1.89 -27.62 13.48
CA ASN A 118 -2.85 -28.68 13.84
C ASN A 118 -3.89 -28.95 12.74
N GLY A 119 -3.45 -28.92 11.46
CA GLY A 119 -4.31 -29.14 10.30
C GLY A 119 -5.27 -27.98 9.97
N LYS A 120 -5.12 -26.82 10.64
CA LYS A 120 -5.94 -25.63 10.43
C LYS A 120 -5.11 -24.44 9.99
N ILE A 121 -5.67 -23.61 9.11
CA ILE A 121 -5.04 -22.38 8.63
C ILE A 121 -5.15 -21.31 9.72
N SER A 122 -4.03 -20.83 10.26
CA SER A 122 -3.98 -19.74 11.25
C SER A 122 -3.60 -18.38 10.66
N GLU A 123 -2.89 -18.37 9.52
CA GLU A 123 -2.50 -17.13 8.83
C GLU A 123 -2.65 -17.31 7.32
N ILE A 124 -3.24 -16.33 6.64
CA ILE A 124 -3.37 -16.22 5.18
C ILE A 124 -2.78 -14.87 4.77
N GLU A 125 -1.74 -14.89 3.95
CA GLU A 125 -1.09 -13.69 3.41
C GLU A 125 -1.11 -13.75 1.89
N THR A 126 -1.63 -12.70 1.25
CA THR A 126 -1.81 -12.68 -0.19
C THR A 126 -1.25 -11.41 -0.81
N GLN A 127 -0.60 -11.57 -1.95
CA GLN A 127 -0.17 -10.49 -2.83
C GLN A 127 -0.88 -10.67 -4.18
N ILE A 128 -1.58 -9.63 -4.59
CA ILE A 128 -2.33 -9.58 -5.84
C ILE A 128 -1.65 -8.56 -6.73
N THR A 129 -1.01 -9.05 -7.79
CA THR A 129 -0.31 -8.25 -8.79
C THR A 129 -1.18 -8.19 -10.04
N ARG A 130 -1.79 -7.03 -10.28
CA ARG A 130 -2.71 -6.80 -11.40
C ARG A 130 -1.96 -6.48 -12.70
N ASP A 131 -1.12 -7.44 -13.13
CA ASP A 131 -0.46 -7.46 -14.43
C ASP A 131 -1.11 -8.49 -15.34
N ALA A 132 -2.03 -8.06 -16.21
CA ALA A 132 -2.67 -8.96 -17.17
C ALA A 132 -1.68 -9.58 -18.16
N MET A 133 -0.60 -8.87 -18.51
CA MET A 133 0.44 -9.41 -19.39
C MET A 133 1.30 -10.46 -18.67
N GLY A 134 1.65 -10.21 -17.41
CA GLY A 134 2.35 -11.15 -16.54
C GLY A 134 1.55 -12.41 -16.27
N ALA A 135 0.26 -12.27 -15.95
CA ALA A 135 -0.66 -13.40 -15.83
C ALA A 135 -0.71 -14.21 -17.14
N ALA A 136 -0.80 -13.55 -18.30
CA ALA A 136 -0.77 -14.23 -19.59
C ALA A 136 0.56 -14.96 -19.87
N ARG A 137 1.69 -14.41 -19.42
CA ARG A 137 3.01 -15.08 -19.53
C ARG A 137 3.07 -16.34 -18.67
N TYR A 138 2.62 -16.28 -17.42
CA TYR A 138 2.49 -17.47 -16.56
C TYR A 138 1.56 -18.51 -17.19
N GLU A 139 0.39 -18.11 -17.67
CA GLU A 139 -0.55 -19.02 -18.32
C GLU A 139 0.02 -19.69 -19.58
N LYS A 140 0.87 -18.98 -20.32
CA LYS A 140 1.60 -19.55 -21.46
C LYS A 140 2.66 -20.56 -21.02
N MET A 141 3.34 -20.32 -19.90
CA MET A 141 4.29 -21.29 -19.32
C MET A 141 3.56 -22.56 -18.86
N GLY A 142 2.37 -22.41 -18.26
CA GLY A 142 1.50 -23.50 -17.82
C GLY A 142 1.99 -24.27 -16.59
N GLN A 143 3.30 -24.36 -16.35
CA GLN A 143 3.91 -25.00 -15.19
C GLN A 143 5.30 -24.40 -14.90
N PRO A 144 5.81 -24.48 -13.66
CA PRO A 144 7.16 -24.03 -13.34
C PRO A 144 8.23 -24.86 -14.07
N GLU A 145 9.42 -24.29 -14.23
CA GLU A 145 10.57 -25.01 -14.80
C GLU A 145 10.84 -26.30 -14.01
N ARG A 146 11.12 -27.40 -14.71
CA ARG A 146 11.40 -28.72 -14.11
C ARG A 146 12.46 -28.65 -13.00
N ALA A 147 13.44 -27.77 -13.16
CA ALA A 147 14.46 -27.49 -12.15
C ALA A 147 13.84 -27.25 -10.77
N TRP A 148 12.78 -26.43 -10.65
CA TRP A 148 12.12 -26.13 -9.38
C TRP A 148 11.54 -27.33 -8.65
N LEU A 149 11.17 -28.38 -9.37
CA LEU A 149 10.46 -29.54 -8.83
C LEU A 149 11.40 -30.70 -8.45
N GLU A 150 12.67 -30.62 -8.84
CA GLU A 150 13.67 -31.63 -8.49
C GLU A 150 13.99 -31.59 -7.00
N THR A 151 14.12 -32.77 -6.39
CA THR A 151 14.51 -32.92 -4.99
C THR A 151 16.01 -33.19 -4.88
N ALA A 152 16.66 -32.61 -3.87
CA ALA A 152 18.03 -32.92 -3.53
C ALA A 152 18.07 -34.20 -2.67
N ALA A 153 19.02 -35.09 -2.98
CA ALA A 153 19.32 -36.23 -2.12
C ALA A 153 19.69 -35.76 -0.70
N PRO A 154 19.32 -36.48 0.38
CA PRO A 154 19.52 -36.01 1.75
C PRO A 154 20.94 -35.49 2.07
N GLY A 155 21.98 -36.19 1.63
CA GLY A 155 23.38 -35.78 1.84
C GLY A 155 23.89 -34.63 0.93
N LYS A 156 23.05 -34.12 0.03
CA LYS A 156 23.32 -32.98 -0.85
C LYS A 156 22.52 -31.73 -0.48
N ARG A 157 21.65 -31.84 0.53
CA ARG A 157 20.88 -30.70 1.05
C ARG A 157 21.78 -29.84 1.92
N ILE A 158 21.84 -28.55 1.64
CA ILE A 158 22.32 -27.56 2.60
C ILE A 158 21.22 -27.26 3.61
N SER A 159 21.62 -26.82 4.81
CA SER A 159 20.70 -26.58 5.92
C SER A 159 19.76 -25.40 5.65
N ARG A 160 18.59 -25.41 6.30
CA ARG A 160 17.69 -24.26 6.39
C ARG A 160 18.40 -22.92 6.62
N ALA A 161 19.32 -22.87 7.58
CA ALA A 161 20.06 -21.65 7.91
C ALA A 161 20.96 -21.19 6.75
N MET A 162 21.58 -22.11 6.03
CA MET A 162 22.37 -21.78 4.85
C MET A 162 21.49 -21.34 3.67
N LEU A 163 20.34 -21.98 3.45
CA LEU A 163 19.38 -21.56 2.44
C LEU A 163 18.96 -20.10 2.66
N ILE A 164 18.55 -19.76 3.89
CA ILE A 164 18.20 -18.39 4.27
C ILE A 164 19.38 -17.44 4.06
N ALA A 165 20.56 -17.77 4.60
CA ALA A 165 21.73 -16.89 4.54
C ALA A 165 22.20 -16.61 3.11
N GLN A 166 22.10 -17.58 2.20
CA GLN A 166 22.46 -17.38 0.79
C GLN A 166 21.39 -16.60 0.02
N THR A 167 20.11 -16.83 0.33
CA THR A 167 19.02 -15.99 -0.21
C THR A 167 19.15 -14.55 0.26
N ASP A 168 19.47 -14.30 1.53
CA ASP A 168 19.59 -12.93 2.07
C ASP A 168 20.68 -12.08 1.41
N LYS A 169 21.73 -12.71 0.87
CA LYS A 169 22.76 -12.01 0.09
C LYS A 169 22.21 -11.32 -1.14
N TYR A 170 21.13 -11.84 -1.74
CA TYR A 170 20.44 -11.18 -2.86
C TYR A 170 19.93 -9.80 -2.44
N TYR A 171 19.29 -9.72 -1.27
CA TYR A 171 18.75 -8.48 -0.72
C TYR A 171 19.87 -7.54 -0.29
N SER A 172 20.84 -8.04 0.48
CA SER A 172 22.00 -7.25 0.89
C SER A 172 22.78 -6.68 -0.30
N GLY A 173 22.85 -7.43 -1.42
CA GLY A 173 23.49 -6.97 -2.64
C GLY A 173 22.67 -6.01 -3.50
N MET A 174 21.34 -6.03 -3.35
CA MET A 174 20.41 -5.19 -4.09
C MET A 174 20.22 -3.83 -3.41
N GLU A 175 20.09 -3.81 -2.09
CA GLU A 175 19.98 -2.56 -1.32
C GLU A 175 21.19 -1.66 -1.62
N ARG A 176 20.93 -0.48 -2.20
CA ARG A 176 21.96 0.48 -2.61
C ARG A 176 23.07 -0.18 -3.44
N ASN A 177 22.69 -1.11 -4.30
CA ASN A 177 23.56 -1.97 -5.11
C ASN A 177 24.87 -1.29 -5.55
N ASP A 178 25.98 -1.74 -4.98
CA ASP A 178 27.33 -1.24 -5.30
C ASP A 178 27.95 -2.09 -6.43
N PRO A 179 28.34 -1.53 -7.57
CA PRO A 179 28.98 -2.29 -8.65
C PRO A 179 30.28 -3.02 -8.22
N LYS A 180 30.86 -2.68 -7.06
CA LYS A 180 32.06 -3.33 -6.49
C LYS A 180 31.76 -4.40 -5.44
N GLY A 181 30.49 -4.72 -5.20
CA GLY A 181 30.07 -5.75 -4.25
C GLY A 181 30.51 -7.17 -4.66
N ASP A 182 30.57 -8.09 -3.69
CA ASP A 182 30.79 -9.51 -3.94
C ASP A 182 29.47 -10.18 -4.32
N TYR A 183 29.31 -10.46 -5.61
CA TYR A 183 28.14 -11.13 -6.20
C TYR A 183 28.41 -12.59 -6.58
N SER A 184 29.50 -13.18 -6.07
CA SER A 184 29.90 -14.55 -6.38
C SER A 184 28.91 -15.61 -5.88
N PHE A 185 27.87 -15.22 -5.12
CA PHE A 185 26.81 -16.09 -4.61
C PHE A 185 25.76 -16.49 -5.66
N PHE A 186 25.79 -15.92 -6.87
CA PHE A 186 25.01 -16.42 -7.98
C PHE A 186 25.67 -17.62 -8.67
N ASP A 187 24.86 -18.59 -9.07
CA ASP A 187 25.29 -19.65 -9.99
C ASP A 187 25.53 -19.05 -11.38
N LYS A 188 26.48 -19.59 -12.14
CA LYS A 188 26.80 -19.11 -13.49
C LYS A 188 25.63 -19.28 -14.46
N ASP A 189 24.75 -20.23 -14.22
CA ASP A 189 23.54 -20.48 -15.00
C ASP A 189 22.30 -19.80 -14.39
N CYS A 190 22.47 -18.84 -13.47
CA CYS A 190 21.35 -18.18 -12.80
C CYS A 190 20.42 -17.48 -13.79
N ASN A 191 19.11 -17.71 -13.61
CA ASN A 191 18.05 -16.98 -14.32
C ASN A 191 17.03 -16.36 -13.37
N ARG A 192 16.56 -15.15 -13.71
CA ARG A 192 15.50 -14.43 -13.00
C ARG A 192 14.27 -14.24 -13.88
N LEU A 193 13.11 -14.65 -13.37
CA LEU A 193 11.78 -14.29 -13.86
C LEU A 193 11.19 -13.19 -12.99
N GLU A 194 10.62 -12.16 -13.60
CA GLU A 194 9.81 -11.13 -12.93
C GLU A 194 8.46 -11.09 -13.64
N ASP A 195 7.37 -11.39 -12.94
CA ASP A 195 6.03 -11.54 -13.54
C ASP A 195 6.05 -12.42 -14.80
N ALA A 196 6.73 -13.58 -14.70
CA ALA A 196 7.02 -14.52 -15.77
C ALA A 196 7.82 -13.99 -16.98
N LEU A 197 8.29 -12.74 -16.95
CA LEU A 197 9.24 -12.22 -17.93
C LEU A 197 10.64 -12.66 -17.52
N GLN A 198 11.36 -13.36 -18.40
CA GLN A 198 12.77 -13.64 -18.15
C GLN A 198 13.59 -12.36 -18.33
N THR A 199 14.34 -12.00 -17.30
CA THR A 199 15.03 -10.71 -17.20
C THR A 199 16.56 -10.84 -17.27
N THR A 200 17.07 -12.05 -17.49
CA THR A 200 18.49 -12.41 -17.55
C THR A 200 18.77 -13.34 -18.71
N ASN A 201 19.98 -13.30 -19.27
CA ASN A 201 20.41 -14.16 -20.39
C ASN A 201 19.49 -14.13 -21.62
N VAL A 202 18.76 -13.02 -21.86
CA VAL A 202 17.89 -12.86 -23.04
C VAL A 202 18.49 -11.82 -24.00
N LYS A 203 18.66 -12.20 -25.27
CA LYS A 203 19.20 -11.32 -26.33
C LYS A 203 18.06 -10.63 -27.10
N THR A 204 17.41 -9.66 -26.48
CA THR A 204 16.34 -8.87 -27.14
C THR A 204 16.90 -7.70 -27.94
N GLY A 205 17.99 -7.09 -27.47
CA GLY A 205 18.46 -5.79 -27.99
C GLY A 205 17.56 -4.62 -27.58
N GLU A 206 16.60 -4.87 -26.69
CA GLU A 206 15.65 -3.91 -26.17
C GLU A 206 16.06 -3.46 -24.77
N ALA A 207 15.74 -2.21 -24.44
CA ALA A 207 15.89 -1.70 -23.10
C ALA A 207 14.93 -2.44 -22.16
N TYR A 208 15.43 -2.86 -20.99
CA TYR A 208 14.62 -3.56 -20.00
C TYR A 208 14.15 -2.63 -18.89
N GLY A 209 12.84 -2.65 -18.62
CA GLY A 209 12.19 -1.92 -17.55
C GLY A 209 12.60 -0.46 -17.49
N HIS A 210 13.29 -0.11 -16.41
CA HIS A 210 13.75 1.23 -16.10
C HIS A 210 15.16 1.58 -16.61
N SER A 211 15.84 0.64 -17.29
CA SER A 211 17.16 0.85 -17.89
C SER A 211 17.06 1.46 -19.29
N ASN A 212 18.06 2.25 -19.70
CA ASN A 212 18.30 2.57 -21.11
C ASN A 212 19.31 1.60 -21.76
N ASP A 213 19.89 0.69 -20.98
CA ASP A 213 20.88 -0.26 -21.49
C ASP A 213 20.19 -1.48 -22.13
N THR A 214 20.32 -1.58 -23.45
CA THR A 214 19.80 -2.69 -24.25
C THR A 214 20.56 -4.00 -24.05
N VAL A 215 21.68 -3.96 -23.33
CA VAL A 215 22.48 -5.14 -23.01
C VAL A 215 22.08 -5.75 -21.67
N PHE A 216 21.42 -5.00 -20.78
CA PHE A 216 21.18 -5.41 -19.40
C PHE A 216 20.50 -6.79 -19.29
N ALA A 217 19.40 -7.01 -20.01
CA ALA A 217 18.67 -8.28 -19.99
C ALA A 217 19.47 -9.47 -20.57
N SER A 218 20.53 -9.21 -21.33
CA SER A 218 21.40 -10.27 -21.89
C SER A 218 22.45 -10.78 -20.89
N LEU A 219 22.65 -10.07 -19.79
CA LEU A 219 23.57 -10.44 -18.72
C LEU A 219 22.96 -11.53 -17.82
N GLY A 220 23.81 -12.35 -17.20
CA GLY A 220 23.42 -13.23 -16.09
C GLY A 220 23.23 -12.46 -14.79
N CYS A 221 22.68 -13.11 -13.76
CA CYS A 221 22.36 -12.48 -12.47
C CYS A 221 23.54 -11.73 -11.83
N GLU A 222 24.70 -12.38 -11.73
CA GLU A 222 25.93 -11.78 -11.16
C GLU A 222 26.35 -10.51 -11.92
N ALA A 223 26.39 -10.60 -13.24
CA ALA A 223 26.82 -9.50 -14.10
C ALA A 223 25.84 -8.32 -14.04
N GLN A 224 24.53 -8.57 -13.87
CA GLN A 224 23.56 -7.48 -13.64
C GLN A 224 23.85 -6.72 -12.34
N PHE A 225 24.10 -7.40 -11.23
CA PHE A 225 24.42 -6.74 -9.96
C PHE A 225 25.74 -5.96 -10.03
N GLN A 226 26.73 -6.46 -10.78
CA GLN A 226 28.00 -5.77 -11.04
C GLN A 226 27.83 -4.47 -11.85
N THR A 227 26.66 -4.22 -12.45
CA THR A 227 26.39 -2.93 -13.11
C THR A 227 26.02 -1.82 -12.12
N GLY A 228 25.65 -2.14 -10.87
CA GLY A 228 25.09 -1.16 -9.93
C GLY A 228 23.66 -0.71 -10.29
N PHE A 229 23.00 -1.36 -11.26
CA PHE A 229 21.73 -0.90 -11.79
C PHE A 229 20.63 -0.80 -10.73
N LEU A 230 20.62 -1.69 -9.75
CA LEU A 230 19.57 -1.77 -8.74
C LEU A 230 19.78 -0.75 -7.60
N GLY A 231 20.74 0.16 -7.71
CA GLY A 231 21.11 1.12 -6.67
C GLY A 231 20.02 2.15 -6.34
N PHE A 232 18.93 2.19 -7.12
CA PHE A 232 17.73 2.96 -6.81
C PHE A 232 16.88 2.32 -5.68
N VAL A 233 17.07 1.04 -5.36
CA VAL A 233 16.48 0.39 -4.19
C VAL A 233 17.21 0.90 -2.95
N THR A 234 16.66 1.93 -2.32
CA THR A 234 17.36 2.67 -1.25
C THR A 234 17.35 1.98 0.10
N LYS A 235 16.40 1.08 0.31
CA LYS A 235 16.24 0.27 1.52
C LYS A 235 15.42 -0.97 1.22
N ILE A 236 15.83 -2.09 1.80
CA ILE A 236 15.06 -3.34 1.86
C ILE A 236 14.75 -3.62 3.32
N ARG A 237 13.48 -3.87 3.61
CA ARG A 237 13.02 -4.14 4.97
C ARG A 237 12.09 -5.33 5.00
N GLU A 238 11.87 -5.83 6.22
CA GLU A 238 10.94 -6.91 6.51
C GLU A 238 11.23 -8.19 5.70
N SER A 239 12.52 -8.47 5.47
CA SER A 239 12.95 -9.70 4.80
C SER A 239 12.54 -10.94 5.60
N ARG A 240 11.48 -11.61 5.17
CA ARG A 240 10.95 -12.82 5.80
C ARG A 240 11.12 -14.01 4.86
N TYR A 241 11.38 -15.18 5.46
CA TYR A 241 11.55 -16.45 4.74
C TYR A 241 10.51 -17.47 5.22
N PRO A 242 9.21 -17.23 4.96
CA PRO A 242 8.13 -18.03 5.52
C PRO A 242 8.16 -19.49 5.09
N VAL A 243 8.69 -19.81 3.90
CA VAL A 243 8.80 -21.20 3.44
C VAL A 243 10.26 -21.49 3.06
N VAL A 244 10.87 -22.45 3.74
CA VAL A 244 12.18 -22.98 3.37
C VAL A 244 12.03 -24.48 3.06
N ASP A 245 12.04 -24.79 1.77
CA ASP A 245 11.89 -26.14 1.24
C ASP A 245 13.27 -26.81 1.16
N GLU A 246 13.70 -27.44 2.25
CA GLU A 246 14.99 -28.16 2.30
C GLU A 246 15.05 -29.35 1.35
N GLU A 247 13.91 -29.95 0.96
CA GLU A 247 13.92 -31.06 0.02
C GLU A 247 14.18 -30.60 -1.41
N ARG A 248 13.61 -29.47 -1.83
CA ARG A 248 13.83 -28.88 -3.15
C ARG A 248 14.95 -27.83 -3.18
N GLN A 249 15.55 -27.53 -2.03
CA GLN A 249 16.59 -26.50 -1.89
C GLN A 249 16.09 -25.14 -2.38
N ALA A 250 14.87 -24.79 -1.98
CA ALA A 250 14.20 -23.56 -2.39
C ALA A 250 13.75 -22.75 -1.17
N VAL A 251 13.73 -21.42 -1.32
CA VAL A 251 13.24 -20.47 -0.33
C VAL A 251 12.20 -19.60 -1.00
N PHE A 252 11.02 -19.48 -0.41
CA PHE A 252 10.06 -18.44 -0.77
C PHE A 252 10.15 -17.34 0.30
N ALA A 253 10.44 -16.13 -0.15
CA ALA A 253 10.68 -14.94 0.64
C ALA A 253 9.64 -13.87 0.32
N ILE A 254 9.31 -13.08 1.34
CA ILE A 254 8.47 -11.89 1.22
C ILE A 254 9.27 -10.72 1.77
N THR A 255 9.39 -9.65 0.99
CA THR A 255 10.24 -8.49 1.31
C THR A 255 9.58 -7.19 0.86
N THR A 256 10.12 -6.06 1.32
CA THR A 256 9.63 -4.73 0.95
C THR A 256 10.77 -3.83 0.48
N PHE A 257 10.65 -3.28 -0.72
CA PHE A 257 11.65 -2.43 -1.36
C PHE A 257 11.21 -0.97 -1.35
N ASP A 258 11.94 -0.14 -0.63
CA ASP A 258 11.69 1.30 -0.57
C ASP A 258 12.64 2.06 -1.52
N HIS A 259 12.03 2.93 -2.30
CA HIS A 259 12.67 3.88 -3.21
C HIS A 259 12.33 5.28 -2.68
N ASN A 260 13.25 5.97 -2.02
CA ASN A 260 12.94 7.27 -1.42
C ASN A 260 12.92 8.44 -2.43
N GLY A 261 13.11 8.16 -3.73
CA GLY A 261 13.13 9.17 -4.80
C GLY A 261 14.44 9.97 -4.92
N THR A 262 15.38 9.90 -3.98
CA THR A 262 16.55 10.79 -3.97
C THR A 262 17.71 10.33 -4.88
N VAL A 263 17.73 9.06 -5.30
CA VAL A 263 18.78 8.53 -6.20
C VAL A 263 18.47 8.94 -7.62
N ARG A 264 19.24 9.87 -8.22
CA ARG A 264 18.94 10.42 -9.56
C ARG A 264 19.82 9.88 -10.69
N THR A 265 20.99 9.37 -10.33
CA THR A 265 21.93 8.77 -11.27
C THR A 265 22.49 7.49 -10.67
N LEU A 266 22.68 6.49 -11.52
CA LEU A 266 23.37 5.26 -11.15
C LEU A 266 24.84 5.34 -11.57
N PRO A 267 25.73 4.56 -10.91
CA PRO A 267 27.11 4.44 -11.34
C PRO A 267 27.21 4.06 -12.81
N SER A 268 28.12 4.72 -13.54
CA SER A 268 28.43 4.38 -14.92
C SER A 268 29.36 3.16 -14.94
N VAL A 269 28.84 2.01 -15.36
CA VAL A 269 29.65 0.84 -15.68
C VAL A 269 29.79 0.79 -17.21
N ASN A 270 31.03 0.77 -17.70
CA ASN A 270 31.37 0.82 -19.13
C ASN A 270 31.00 2.12 -19.87
N GLY A 271 30.95 3.26 -19.18
CA GLY A 271 30.83 4.58 -19.82
C GLY A 271 29.41 5.00 -20.22
N LYS A 272 28.39 4.20 -19.91
CA LYS A 272 26.97 4.58 -20.05
C LYS A 272 26.42 5.01 -18.69
N SER A 273 26.20 6.31 -18.49
CA SER A 273 25.38 6.78 -17.38
C SER A 273 23.93 6.34 -17.60
N SER A 274 23.31 5.73 -16.59
CA SER A 274 21.90 5.36 -16.61
C SER A 274 21.11 6.39 -15.79
N PRO A 275 20.45 7.37 -16.42
CA PRO A 275 19.55 8.26 -15.70
C PRO A 275 18.40 7.45 -15.13
N ILE A 276 18.01 7.71 -13.89
CA ILE A 276 16.84 7.06 -13.29
C ILE A 276 15.58 7.56 -14.01
N PRO A 277 14.61 6.69 -14.38
CA PRO A 277 13.38 7.13 -15.03
C PRO A 277 12.49 7.92 -14.07
N ALA A 278 11.59 8.71 -14.68
CA ALA A 278 10.63 9.55 -13.96
C ALA A 278 9.75 8.77 -12.97
N TYR A 279 9.57 7.46 -13.16
CA TYR A 279 8.88 6.60 -12.20
C TYR A 279 9.44 6.77 -10.79
N PHE A 280 10.76 6.83 -10.62
CA PHE A 280 11.39 7.00 -9.31
C PHE A 280 11.62 8.48 -8.94
N ASP A 281 10.98 9.45 -9.59
CA ASP A 281 11.02 10.86 -9.16
C ASP A 281 10.31 11.10 -7.82
N VAL A 282 9.59 10.10 -7.35
CA VAL A 282 8.77 10.16 -6.14
C VAL A 282 9.08 8.96 -5.24
N PRO A 283 8.83 9.07 -3.93
CA PRO A 283 8.95 7.96 -3.00
C PRO A 283 7.97 6.83 -3.34
N ARG A 284 8.44 5.58 -3.34
CA ARG A 284 7.66 4.38 -3.67
C ARG A 284 8.07 3.17 -2.85
N THR A 285 7.10 2.32 -2.54
CA THR A 285 7.32 1.04 -1.86
C THR A 285 6.76 -0.08 -2.72
N LEU A 286 7.58 -1.10 -2.97
CA LEU A 286 7.15 -2.33 -3.62
C LEU A 286 7.12 -3.45 -2.57
N HIS A 287 5.98 -4.13 -2.44
CA HIS A 287 5.90 -5.40 -1.74
C HIS A 287 6.24 -6.51 -2.73
N ALA A 288 7.22 -7.35 -2.40
CA ALA A 288 7.76 -8.36 -3.30
C ALA A 288 7.65 -9.76 -2.69
N SER A 289 7.17 -10.69 -3.51
CA SER A 289 7.15 -12.13 -3.22
C SER A 289 8.08 -12.82 -4.20
N GLU A 290 9.12 -13.48 -3.68
CA GLU A 290 10.21 -14.04 -4.46
C GLU A 290 10.53 -15.47 -4.04
N ALA A 291 10.71 -16.35 -5.02
CA ALA A 291 11.25 -17.68 -4.82
C ALA A 291 12.69 -17.76 -5.29
N PHE A 292 13.52 -18.50 -4.56
CA PHE A 292 14.92 -18.73 -4.85
C PHE A 292 15.20 -20.23 -4.82
N ARG A 293 15.72 -20.79 -5.90
CA ARG A 293 16.29 -22.14 -5.91
C ARG A 293 17.79 -22.06 -5.79
N LEU A 294 18.36 -22.90 -4.93
CA LEU A 294 19.80 -23.03 -4.79
C LEU A 294 20.31 -24.30 -5.46
N ARG A 295 21.49 -24.20 -6.03
CA ARG A 295 22.29 -25.33 -6.49
C ARG A 295 23.59 -25.31 -5.70
N SER A 296 23.80 -26.32 -4.86
CA SER A 296 24.83 -26.27 -3.81
C SER A 296 24.58 -25.05 -2.90
N ASP A 297 25.49 -24.08 -2.84
CA ASP A 297 25.38 -22.87 -2.03
C ASP A 297 25.12 -21.59 -2.87
N LYS A 298 24.75 -21.73 -4.14
CA LYS A 298 24.58 -20.61 -5.08
C LYS A 298 23.14 -20.44 -5.54
N LEU A 299 22.72 -19.20 -5.75
CA LEU A 299 21.39 -18.85 -6.30
C LEU A 299 21.33 -19.23 -7.78
N TYR A 300 20.42 -20.14 -8.13
CA TYR A 300 20.33 -20.75 -9.47
C TYR A 300 19.05 -20.36 -10.22
N ARG A 301 17.92 -20.21 -9.53
CA ARG A 301 16.69 -19.68 -10.11
C ARG A 301 16.07 -18.66 -9.18
N ILE A 302 15.51 -17.61 -9.78
CA ILE A 302 14.77 -16.56 -9.07
C ILE A 302 13.46 -16.36 -9.81
N GLU A 303 12.35 -16.38 -9.08
CA GLU A 303 11.02 -16.09 -9.61
C GLU A 303 10.37 -15.04 -8.72
N MET A 304 10.12 -13.86 -9.28
CA MET A 304 9.68 -12.68 -8.56
C MET A 304 8.33 -12.22 -9.07
N THR A 305 7.54 -11.71 -8.14
CA THR A 305 6.34 -10.90 -8.41
C THR A 305 6.32 -9.73 -7.45
N LEU A 306 5.77 -8.59 -7.86
CA LEU A 306 5.70 -7.39 -7.02
C LEU A 306 4.39 -6.64 -7.17
N THR A 307 4.04 -5.87 -6.16
CA THR A 307 2.93 -4.91 -6.20
C THR A 307 3.34 -3.63 -5.50
N GLU A 308 2.91 -2.48 -6.03
CA GLU A 308 3.19 -1.20 -5.40
C GLU A 308 2.17 -0.93 -4.28
N VAL A 309 2.69 -0.49 -3.13
CA VAL A 309 1.91 -0.11 -1.95
C VAL A 309 2.30 1.30 -1.49
N PRO A 310 1.48 2.00 -0.69
CA PRO A 310 1.83 3.30 -0.14
C PRO A 310 3.26 3.35 0.45
N TYR A 311 3.97 4.45 0.20
CA TYR A 311 5.36 4.59 0.66
C TYR A 311 5.48 4.45 2.17
N GLY A 312 6.41 3.60 2.61
CA GLY A 312 6.63 3.31 4.04
C GLY A 312 5.62 2.33 4.66
N MET A 313 4.64 1.83 3.90
CA MET A 313 3.64 0.89 4.40
C MET A 313 4.28 -0.42 4.86
N ARG A 314 3.91 -0.87 6.06
CA ARG A 314 4.47 -2.07 6.69
C ARG A 314 3.73 -3.33 6.32
N SER A 315 4.42 -4.46 6.40
CA SER A 315 3.77 -5.73 6.20
C SER A 315 2.71 -6.00 7.27
N ALA A 316 1.57 -6.55 6.84
CA ALA A 316 0.56 -7.06 7.75
C ALA A 316 1.08 -8.17 8.68
N PHE A 317 2.22 -8.78 8.36
CA PHE A 317 2.87 -9.84 9.15
C PHE A 317 4.25 -9.40 9.67
N HIS A 318 4.45 -8.08 9.88
CA HIS A 318 5.66 -7.53 10.48
C HIS A 318 6.04 -8.28 11.76
N SER A 319 7.31 -8.71 11.85
CA SER A 319 7.89 -9.24 13.07
C SER A 319 8.73 -8.17 13.76
N GLY A 320 8.55 -8.02 15.07
CA GLY A 320 9.31 -7.08 15.89
C GLY A 320 8.47 -5.98 16.52
N PRO A 321 9.08 -5.15 17.38
CA PRO A 321 8.40 -4.03 18.00
C PRO A 321 8.03 -2.96 16.96
N PRO A 322 6.96 -2.18 17.18
CA PRO A 322 6.68 -1.01 16.37
C PRO A 322 7.90 -0.10 16.31
N VAL A 323 8.27 0.34 15.11
CA VAL A 323 9.37 1.30 14.96
C VAL A 323 8.86 2.67 15.38
N ASN A 324 9.58 3.30 16.29
CA ASN A 324 9.25 4.67 16.68
C ASN A 324 9.71 5.65 15.58
N LEU A 325 8.74 6.26 14.89
CA LEU A 325 8.95 7.28 13.87
C LEU A 325 8.68 8.70 14.40
N SER A 326 8.50 8.85 15.71
CA SER A 326 8.23 10.15 16.33
C SER A 326 9.49 11.01 16.44
N SER A 327 9.31 12.33 16.41
CA SER A 327 10.39 13.29 16.64
C SER A 327 10.99 13.21 18.04
N SER A 328 12.29 13.44 18.16
CA SER A 328 12.96 13.74 19.44
C SER A 328 12.69 15.17 19.94
N GLY A 329 11.96 15.98 19.17
CA GLY A 329 11.72 17.40 19.44
C GLY A 329 12.87 18.30 18.99
N SER A 330 12.61 19.62 18.95
CA SER A 330 13.61 20.65 18.66
C SER A 330 13.58 21.78 19.69
N ASN A 331 14.59 22.66 19.67
CA ASN A 331 14.67 23.84 20.55
C ASN A 331 13.97 25.08 19.97
N LEU A 332 13.27 24.93 18.84
CA LEU A 332 12.54 26.02 18.20
C LEU A 332 11.10 26.07 18.74
N SER A 333 10.48 27.25 18.69
CA SER A 333 9.07 27.46 19.07
C SER A 333 8.40 28.50 18.18
N VAL A 334 7.07 28.42 18.10
CA VAL A 334 6.22 29.47 17.56
C VAL A 334 5.71 30.39 18.66
N ALA A 335 5.08 31.51 18.29
CA ALA A 335 4.41 32.38 19.25
C ALA A 335 3.26 31.66 19.98
N ASN A 336 3.03 32.02 21.24
CA ASN A 336 1.98 31.45 22.07
C ASN A 336 1.21 32.54 22.82
N PRO A 337 -0.12 32.68 22.63
CA PRO A 337 -0.95 31.89 21.72
C PRO A 337 -0.62 32.16 20.24
N CYS A 338 -0.63 31.10 19.42
CA CYS A 338 -0.41 31.22 17.98
C CYS A 338 -1.71 31.64 17.29
N ASN A 339 -1.84 32.94 17.02
CA ASN A 339 -2.98 33.48 16.28
C ASN A 339 -2.91 33.11 14.78
N ARG A 340 -3.91 33.55 14.00
CA ARG A 340 -3.98 33.29 12.55
C ARG A 340 -2.72 33.69 11.78
N VAL A 341 -2.14 34.85 12.07
CA VAL A 341 -0.92 35.31 11.39
C VAL A 341 0.25 34.39 11.72
N CYS A 342 0.35 33.96 12.97
CA CYS A 342 1.33 32.97 13.40
C CYS A 342 1.15 31.63 12.64
N LEU A 343 -0.07 31.10 12.53
CA LEU A 343 -0.35 29.87 11.78
C LEU A 343 -0.09 30.00 10.27
N ASP A 344 -0.49 31.12 9.66
CA ASP A 344 -0.23 31.41 8.25
C ASP A 344 1.29 31.46 7.99
N ASN A 345 2.08 32.04 8.89
CA ASN A 345 3.55 32.06 8.81
C ASN A 345 4.17 30.68 9.04
N LEU A 346 3.60 29.87 9.95
CA LEU A 346 4.04 28.50 10.17
C LEU A 346 3.87 27.65 8.91
N THR A 347 2.73 27.77 8.21
CA THR A 347 2.53 27.11 6.92
C THR A 347 3.64 27.48 5.94
N ASP A 348 3.93 28.77 5.76
CA ASP A 348 4.99 29.21 4.86
C ASP A 348 6.38 28.66 5.26
N GLN A 349 6.69 28.61 6.57
CA GLN A 349 7.92 28.00 7.07
C GLN A 349 8.02 26.50 6.75
N VAL A 350 6.92 25.75 6.90
CA VAL A 350 6.88 24.32 6.57
C VAL A 350 7.10 24.09 5.07
N LEU A 351 6.43 24.86 4.20
CA LEU A 351 6.61 24.74 2.75
C LEU A 351 8.07 25.07 2.34
N GLN A 352 8.67 26.09 2.95
CA GLN A 352 10.08 26.43 2.72
C GLN A 352 11.04 25.38 3.28
N ALA A 353 10.68 24.69 4.37
CA ALA A 353 11.48 23.60 4.92
C ALA A 353 11.46 22.37 3.99
N PHE A 354 10.31 22.03 3.38
CA PHE A 354 10.23 21.00 2.35
C PHE A 354 11.17 21.31 1.18
N LEU A 355 11.11 22.54 0.64
CA LEU A 355 11.97 22.98 -0.46
C LEU A 355 13.46 23.01 -0.11
N ALA A 356 13.79 23.20 1.16
CA ALA A 356 15.16 23.16 1.65
C ALA A 356 15.63 21.76 2.01
N HIS A 357 14.75 20.75 1.93
CA HIS A 357 15.02 19.38 2.35
C HIS A 357 15.52 19.28 3.80
N ASP A 358 15.01 20.16 4.68
CA ASP A 358 15.53 20.32 6.04
C ASP A 358 14.41 20.50 7.06
N ALA A 359 13.93 19.38 7.58
CA ALA A 359 12.92 19.34 8.63
C ALA A 359 13.42 19.88 9.97
N SER A 360 14.74 19.98 10.20
CA SER A 360 15.29 20.49 11.47
C SER A 360 15.01 21.98 11.69
N ARG A 361 14.63 22.69 10.62
CA ARG A 361 14.22 24.10 10.63
C ARG A 361 12.89 24.38 11.33
N LEU A 362 12.18 23.33 11.75
CA LEU A 362 10.83 23.44 12.30
C LEU A 362 10.77 23.19 13.82
N PRO A 363 9.79 23.81 14.50
CA PRO A 363 9.58 23.64 15.93
C PRO A 363 8.88 22.32 16.24
N TRP A 364 9.59 21.19 16.19
CA TRP A 364 9.01 19.87 16.49
C TRP A 364 8.84 19.64 17.99
N ALA A 365 7.67 19.16 18.39
CA ALA A 365 7.45 18.63 19.74
C ALA A 365 8.15 17.26 19.89
N GLU A 366 8.54 16.92 21.11
CA GLU A 366 8.91 15.53 21.42
C GLU A 366 7.69 14.64 21.21
N GLY A 367 7.87 13.49 20.56
CA GLY A 367 6.78 12.58 20.21
C GLY A 367 5.97 13.01 18.98
N ALA A 368 6.35 14.12 18.31
CA ALA A 368 5.62 14.58 17.13
C ALA A 368 5.62 13.54 15.99
N ARG A 369 4.52 13.44 15.25
CA ARG A 369 4.35 12.44 14.17
C ARG A 369 4.10 13.09 12.83
N TYR A 370 4.63 12.46 11.79
CA TYR A 370 4.46 12.84 10.40
C TYR A 370 3.96 11.67 9.57
N SER A 371 2.96 11.91 8.71
CA SER A 371 2.54 10.94 7.71
C SER A 371 2.55 11.51 6.30
N GLU A 372 2.77 10.64 5.34
CA GLU A 372 2.41 10.85 3.94
C GLU A 372 1.35 9.85 3.53
N ASN A 373 0.26 10.33 2.93
CA ASN A 373 -0.82 9.48 2.41
C ASN A 373 -1.37 8.50 3.45
N GLY A 374 -1.40 8.91 4.71
CA GLY A 374 -1.87 8.10 5.85
C GLY A 374 -0.87 7.09 6.39
N GLN A 375 0.36 7.00 5.86
CA GLN A 375 1.44 6.18 6.44
C GLN A 375 2.37 7.04 7.29
N PHE A 376 2.63 6.62 8.53
CA PHE A 376 3.70 7.24 9.33
C PHE A 376 5.05 6.91 8.71
N ILE A 377 5.82 7.96 8.42
CA ILE A 377 7.19 7.87 7.93
C ILE A 377 8.09 8.77 8.79
N ALA A 378 9.41 8.60 8.68
CA ALA A 378 10.34 9.43 9.43
C ALA A 378 10.23 10.90 9.00
N ILE A 379 10.32 11.81 9.96
CA ILE A 379 10.47 13.24 9.67
C ILE A 379 11.80 13.44 8.92
N GLY A 380 11.74 14.07 7.74
CA GLY A 380 12.88 14.19 6.83
C GLY A 380 12.95 13.15 5.71
N ASP A 381 12.00 12.21 5.65
CA ASP A 381 11.84 11.22 4.57
C ASP A 381 10.67 11.58 3.63
N GLY A 382 10.55 10.92 2.48
CA GLY A 382 9.45 11.16 1.54
C GLY A 382 9.56 12.50 0.78
N LEU A 383 8.49 13.30 0.78
CA LEU A 383 8.40 14.66 0.22
C LEU A 383 9.56 15.55 0.66
N TRP A 384 10.07 15.35 1.88
CA TRP A 384 11.26 16.04 2.37
C TRP A 384 12.48 15.86 1.49
N GLY A 385 12.63 14.71 0.80
CA GLY A 385 13.74 14.42 -0.10
C GLY A 385 13.47 14.75 -1.57
N THR A 386 12.21 14.89 -1.97
CA THR A 386 11.82 14.95 -3.39
C THR A 386 11.22 16.28 -3.83
N ALA A 387 10.62 17.07 -2.93
CA ALA A 387 9.95 18.32 -3.27
C ALA A 387 10.92 19.38 -3.82
N THR A 388 10.76 19.77 -5.08
CA THR A 388 11.62 20.77 -5.76
C THR A 388 10.90 22.09 -6.07
N ARG A 389 9.56 22.09 -6.06
CA ARG A 389 8.75 23.30 -6.27
C ARG A 389 7.43 23.17 -5.51
N ILE A 390 6.97 24.26 -4.90
CA ILE A 390 5.67 24.33 -4.23
C ILE A 390 5.06 25.68 -4.62
N THR A 391 3.79 25.68 -5.02
CA THR A 391 3.07 26.94 -5.28
C THR A 391 2.74 27.60 -3.95
N MET A 392 3.35 28.77 -3.69
CA MET A 392 3.12 29.49 -2.44
C MET A 392 1.71 30.11 -2.41
N PRO A 393 0.99 30.06 -1.28
CA PRO A 393 -0.32 30.72 -1.18
C PRO A 393 -0.20 32.24 -1.40
N GLY A 394 -1.23 32.84 -2.00
CA GLY A 394 -1.25 34.27 -2.32
C GLY A 394 -0.51 34.66 -3.62
N SER A 395 0.04 33.68 -4.36
CA SER A 395 0.65 33.89 -5.68
C SER A 395 -0.34 34.21 -6.80
N GLY A 396 -1.65 33.99 -6.59
CA GLY A 396 -2.68 34.01 -7.63
C GLY A 396 -2.85 32.68 -8.38
N GLU A 397 -2.04 31.67 -8.07
CA GLU A 397 -2.08 30.34 -8.67
C GLU A 397 -2.90 29.35 -7.83
N TYR A 398 -2.81 28.05 -8.13
CA TYR A 398 -3.50 26.98 -7.40
C TYR A 398 -2.83 26.71 -6.05
N ALA A 399 -3.05 27.61 -5.08
CA ALA A 399 -2.67 27.41 -3.68
C ALA A 399 -3.61 28.15 -2.70
N ALA A 400 -3.92 27.50 -1.58
CA ALA A 400 -4.70 28.04 -0.47
C ALA A 400 -4.03 27.68 0.87
N ARG A 401 -4.17 28.57 1.85
CA ARG A 401 -3.80 28.31 3.25
C ARG A 401 -5.04 28.43 4.14
N LEU A 402 -5.06 27.63 5.19
CA LEU A 402 -6.12 27.58 6.19
C LEU A 402 -5.50 27.77 7.57
N ALA A 403 -6.22 28.45 8.46
CA ALA A 403 -5.80 28.61 9.85
C ALA A 403 -7.00 28.55 10.80
N ASP A 404 -6.88 27.74 11.83
CA ASP A 404 -7.81 27.59 12.94
C ASP A 404 -7.06 27.83 14.27
N PRO A 405 -7.03 29.07 14.77
CA PRO A 405 -6.40 29.42 16.04
C PRO A 405 -7.03 28.71 17.25
N ALA A 406 -8.30 28.32 17.19
CA ALA A 406 -8.99 27.68 18.30
C ALA A 406 -8.48 26.26 18.56
N SER A 407 -8.14 25.53 17.49
CA SER A 407 -7.51 24.20 17.58
C SER A 407 -5.99 24.21 17.46
N GLY A 408 -5.37 25.36 17.14
CA GLY A 408 -3.94 25.45 16.88
C GLY A 408 -3.52 24.71 15.59
N THR A 409 -4.41 24.67 14.60
CA THR A 409 -4.21 23.91 13.35
C THR A 409 -4.03 24.87 12.18
N ALA A 410 -3.03 24.60 11.35
CA ALA A 410 -2.80 25.23 10.06
C ALA A 410 -3.00 24.21 8.93
N GLY A 411 -3.33 24.69 7.74
CA GLY A 411 -3.50 23.84 6.56
C GLY A 411 -3.00 24.47 5.27
N TYR A 412 -2.69 23.64 4.30
CA TYR A 412 -2.30 24.02 2.94
C TYR A 412 -2.96 23.10 1.92
N TRP A 413 -3.34 23.67 0.79
CA TRP A 413 -3.79 22.95 -0.40
C TRP A 413 -3.17 23.62 -1.62
N GLY A 414 -2.37 22.91 -2.41
CA GLY A 414 -1.80 23.50 -3.62
C GLY A 414 -0.85 22.61 -4.40
N LEU A 415 -0.33 23.12 -5.51
CA LEU A 415 0.55 22.36 -6.40
C LEU A 415 1.94 22.14 -5.77
N ILE A 416 2.52 20.99 -6.09
CA ILE A 416 3.87 20.58 -5.74
C ILE A 416 4.53 19.94 -6.97
N HIS A 417 5.87 19.99 -7.05
CA HIS A 417 6.64 19.17 -7.97
C HIS A 417 7.68 18.38 -7.19
N GLU A 418 7.74 17.08 -7.44
CA GLU A 418 8.77 16.19 -6.96
C GLU A 418 9.69 15.84 -8.12
N HIS A 419 10.89 16.40 -8.11
CA HIS A 419 11.77 16.42 -9.29
C HIS A 419 11.03 16.79 -10.59
N GLY A 420 10.86 15.84 -11.52
CA GLY A 420 10.14 16.03 -12.78
C GLY A 420 8.64 15.77 -12.73
N THR A 421 8.10 15.30 -11.60
CA THR A 421 6.70 14.85 -11.46
C THR A 421 5.83 15.92 -10.80
N PRO A 422 4.84 16.50 -11.51
CA PRO A 422 3.85 17.40 -10.91
C PRO A 422 2.90 16.65 -9.96
N GLY A 423 2.38 17.37 -8.96
CA GLY A 423 1.39 16.86 -8.02
C GLY A 423 0.59 17.97 -7.35
N VAL A 424 -0.31 17.56 -6.46
CA VAL A 424 -1.09 18.42 -5.56
C VAL A 424 -1.00 17.87 -4.15
N LEU A 425 -0.86 18.76 -3.17
CA LEU A 425 -0.66 18.45 -1.76
C LEU A 425 -1.77 19.09 -0.92
N ALA A 426 -2.45 18.27 -0.12
CA ALA A 426 -3.23 18.67 1.04
C ALA A 426 -2.41 18.41 2.30
N LEU A 427 -2.24 19.42 3.15
CA LEU A 427 -1.38 19.35 4.33
C LEU A 427 -2.10 19.90 5.55
N ARG A 428 -2.10 19.13 6.65
CA ARG A 428 -2.53 19.56 7.98
C ARG A 428 -1.32 19.65 8.90
N ILE A 429 -1.19 20.74 9.65
CA ILE A 429 -0.15 20.97 10.66
C ILE A 429 -0.85 21.33 11.96
N LYS A 430 -0.66 20.55 13.03
CA LYS A 430 -1.30 20.79 14.33
C LYS A 430 -0.27 21.01 15.41
N LEU A 431 -0.45 22.09 16.18
CA LEU A 431 0.42 22.44 17.28
C LEU A 431 0.08 21.64 18.55
N ALA A 432 1.13 21.25 19.27
CA ALA A 432 1.11 20.84 20.67
C ALA A 432 1.83 21.94 21.47
N GLY A 433 1.06 22.92 21.96
CA GLY A 433 1.60 24.14 22.57
C GLY A 433 2.31 25.01 21.54
N GLU A 434 3.61 25.27 21.74
CA GLU A 434 4.42 26.16 20.89
C GLU A 434 5.15 25.42 19.76
N LYS A 435 4.82 24.16 19.53
CA LYS A 435 5.56 23.24 18.64
C LYS A 435 4.60 22.39 17.81
N ILE A 436 5.03 21.91 16.66
CA ILE A 436 4.29 20.97 15.81
C ILE A 436 4.26 19.60 16.50
N GLY A 437 3.05 19.13 16.81
CA GLY A 437 2.82 17.79 17.37
C GLY A 437 2.38 16.78 16.30
N GLU A 438 1.63 17.23 15.29
CA GLU A 438 1.14 16.36 14.22
C GLU A 438 1.28 17.05 12.88
N MET A 439 1.67 16.29 11.86
CA MET A 439 1.67 16.77 10.47
C MET A 439 1.22 15.65 9.53
N GLU A 440 0.16 15.91 8.77
CA GLU A 440 -0.43 14.96 7.83
C GLU A 440 -0.37 15.55 6.42
N ALA A 441 0.47 14.97 5.57
CA ALA A 441 0.54 15.27 4.15
C ALA A 441 -0.23 14.22 3.36
N ILE A 442 -1.07 14.65 2.43
CA ILE A 442 -1.75 13.78 1.46
C ILE A 442 -1.50 14.37 0.09
N ASP A 443 -0.88 13.59 -0.78
CA ASP A 443 -0.47 14.04 -2.10
C ASP A 443 -1.00 13.12 -3.20
N VAL A 444 -1.33 13.73 -4.34
CA VAL A 444 -1.66 13.04 -5.59
C VAL A 444 -0.71 13.55 -6.66
N ARG A 445 -0.10 12.60 -7.37
CA ARG A 445 0.90 12.86 -8.40
C ARG A 445 0.29 12.68 -9.78
N GLU A 446 0.76 13.44 -10.76
CA GLU A 446 0.34 13.28 -12.14
C GLU A 446 0.94 12.00 -12.74
N GLU A 447 0.05 11.10 -13.18
CA GLU A 447 0.45 9.93 -13.93
C GLU A 447 0.53 10.24 -15.43
N SER A 448 1.64 9.82 -16.03
CA SER A 448 1.94 10.01 -17.44
C SER A 448 2.50 8.73 -18.04
N ASN A 449 2.02 8.41 -19.24
CA ASN A 449 2.68 7.44 -20.12
C ASN A 449 3.91 8.12 -20.71
N GLY A 450 5.08 7.48 -20.60
CA GLY A 450 6.33 8.04 -21.11
C GLY A 450 7.39 6.98 -21.34
N PRO A 451 8.59 7.38 -21.83
CA PRO A 451 9.72 6.49 -21.96
C PRO A 451 9.96 5.72 -20.65
N ARG A 452 10.17 4.40 -20.74
CA ARG A 452 10.41 3.52 -19.58
C ARG A 452 9.30 3.55 -18.51
N GLY A 453 8.05 3.67 -18.96
CA GLY A 453 6.85 3.62 -18.10
C GLY A 453 6.37 4.97 -17.58
N GLY A 454 7.10 6.07 -17.83
CA GLY A 454 6.72 7.40 -17.36
C GLY A 454 6.64 7.47 -15.84
N THR A 455 5.54 7.99 -15.31
CA THR A 455 5.30 8.16 -13.84
C THR A 455 4.23 7.23 -13.29
N MET A 456 3.71 6.29 -14.11
CA MET A 456 2.61 5.40 -13.73
C MET A 456 2.92 4.57 -12.49
N THR A 457 1.98 4.53 -11.55
CA THR A 457 2.04 3.59 -10.41
C THR A 457 1.94 2.15 -10.92
N LEU A 458 2.87 1.29 -10.51
CA LEU A 458 2.93 -0.07 -11.01
C LEU A 458 1.72 -0.88 -10.51
N MET A 459 1.04 -1.53 -11.45
CA MET A 459 -0.03 -2.50 -11.19
C MET A 459 -1.21 -1.96 -10.38
N ARG A 460 -1.37 -0.62 -10.34
CA ARG A 460 -2.53 0.06 -9.75
C ARG A 460 -3.69 0.08 -10.77
N PRO A 461 -4.94 -0.20 -10.35
CA PRO A 461 -6.11 0.03 -11.19
C PRO A 461 -6.21 1.52 -11.54
N PRO A 462 -6.61 1.92 -12.77
CA PRO A 462 -6.70 3.33 -13.13
C PRO A 462 -7.72 4.09 -12.26
N LEU A 463 -7.53 5.39 -12.03
CA LEU A 463 -8.58 6.21 -11.39
C LEU A 463 -9.68 6.55 -12.39
N PRO A 464 -10.92 6.80 -11.92
CA PRO A 464 -11.96 7.42 -12.73
C PRO A 464 -11.52 8.78 -13.29
N VAL A 465 -10.75 9.54 -12.50
CA VAL A 465 -10.16 10.82 -12.88
C VAL A 465 -8.71 10.90 -12.40
N GLU A 466 -7.77 10.93 -13.33
CA GLU A 466 -6.34 11.12 -13.03
C GLU A 466 -6.02 12.61 -12.82
N PHE A 467 -5.05 12.89 -11.94
CA PHE A 467 -4.60 14.26 -11.72
C PHE A 467 -3.90 14.85 -12.95
N LYS A 468 -4.26 16.10 -13.28
CA LYS A 468 -3.68 16.87 -14.38
C LYS A 468 -3.30 18.27 -13.91
N ALA A 469 -2.01 18.47 -13.65
CA ALA A 469 -1.52 19.74 -13.10
C ALA A 469 -1.85 20.94 -14.01
N ALA A 470 -1.76 20.75 -15.33
CA ALA A 470 -2.08 21.78 -16.31
C ALA A 470 -3.55 22.24 -16.29
N ALA A 471 -4.47 21.44 -15.74
CA ALA A 471 -5.90 21.77 -15.65
C ALA A 471 -6.26 22.52 -14.35
N ALA A 472 -5.34 22.60 -13.38
CA ALA A 472 -5.62 23.13 -12.05
C ALA A 472 -6.04 24.61 -12.07
N GLY A 473 -5.41 25.42 -12.93
CA GLY A 473 -5.71 26.85 -13.03
C GLY A 473 -5.38 27.59 -11.73
N SER A 474 -6.35 28.28 -11.14
CA SER A 474 -6.19 29.05 -9.89
C SER A 474 -7.24 28.65 -8.84
N LEU A 475 -6.88 28.77 -7.55
CA LEU A 475 -7.81 28.63 -6.42
C LEU A 475 -8.36 29.98 -5.95
N ASP A 476 -7.98 31.08 -6.60
CA ASP A 476 -8.33 32.43 -6.19
C ASP A 476 -9.83 32.65 -5.95
N SER A 477 -10.72 32.02 -6.71
CA SER A 477 -12.17 32.18 -6.48
C SER A 477 -12.64 31.57 -5.16
N LEU A 478 -11.94 30.60 -4.56
CA LEU A 478 -12.21 30.13 -3.20
C LEU A 478 -11.75 31.14 -2.13
N THR A 479 -10.70 31.89 -2.43
CA THR A 479 -9.97 32.75 -1.48
C THR A 479 -10.27 34.25 -1.65
N ARG A 480 -10.92 34.70 -2.73
CA ARG A 480 -11.19 36.14 -3.00
C ARG A 480 -12.28 36.76 -2.11
N ALA A 481 -13.18 35.98 -1.52
CA ALA A 481 -14.27 36.48 -0.67
C ALA A 481 -13.93 36.49 0.84
N ILE A 482 -12.69 36.85 1.20
CA ILE A 482 -12.22 36.84 2.60
C ILE A 482 -12.27 38.27 3.17
N VAL A 483 -13.45 38.71 3.60
CA VAL A 483 -13.51 39.61 4.75
C VAL A 483 -13.63 38.69 5.96
N PRO A 484 -12.62 38.61 6.84
CA PRO A 484 -12.69 37.80 8.05
C PRO A 484 -13.98 38.16 8.80
N ARG A 485 -14.93 37.23 8.87
CA ARG A 485 -16.12 37.42 9.70
C ARG A 485 -15.72 37.09 11.14
N PRO A 486 -16.27 37.78 12.15
CA PRO A 486 -16.08 37.37 13.54
C PRO A 486 -16.48 35.90 13.69
N GLU A 487 -15.66 35.13 14.41
CA GLU A 487 -15.92 33.72 14.69
C GLU A 487 -17.31 33.58 15.32
N LYS A 488 -18.15 32.72 14.73
CA LYS A 488 -19.45 32.39 15.31
C LYS A 488 -19.27 31.23 16.30
N PRO A 489 -19.90 31.29 17.49
CA PRO A 489 -19.80 30.21 18.49
C PRO A 489 -20.14 28.81 17.94
N ASP A 490 -21.04 28.74 16.96
CA ASP A 490 -21.55 27.48 16.41
C ASP A 490 -20.83 27.00 15.14
N ALA A 491 -19.75 27.67 14.72
CA ALA A 491 -19.13 27.40 13.42
C ALA A 491 -18.53 25.99 13.32
N MET A 492 -17.97 25.45 14.41
CA MET A 492 -17.47 24.08 14.47
C MET A 492 -18.60 23.04 14.46
N ALA A 493 -19.68 23.29 15.20
CA ALA A 493 -20.85 22.41 15.18
C ALA A 493 -21.48 22.35 13.78
N LEU A 494 -21.54 23.50 13.09
CA LEU A 494 -21.96 23.58 11.70
C LEU A 494 -21.03 22.79 10.76
N ALA A 495 -19.70 22.96 10.89
CA ALA A 495 -18.74 22.21 10.09
C ALA A 495 -18.89 20.69 10.27
N GLN A 496 -19.06 20.23 11.52
CA GLN A 496 -19.30 18.82 11.82
C GLN A 496 -20.60 18.32 11.17
N THR A 497 -21.69 19.08 11.31
CA THR A 497 -23.01 18.73 10.77
C THR A 497 -22.95 18.63 9.24
N LEU A 498 -22.33 19.61 8.57
CA LEU A 498 -22.16 19.63 7.14
C LEU A 498 -21.30 18.47 6.64
N MET A 499 -20.22 18.11 7.35
CA MET A 499 -19.35 17.02 6.92
C MET A 499 -19.97 15.65 7.12
N THR A 500 -20.72 15.44 8.20
CA THR A 500 -21.51 14.22 8.38
C THR A 500 -22.48 14.07 7.22
N ALA A 501 -23.31 15.09 6.95
CA ALA A 501 -24.26 15.06 5.85
C ALA A 501 -23.58 14.86 4.49
N TYR A 502 -22.47 15.56 4.23
CA TYR A 502 -21.75 15.47 2.96
C TYR A 502 -21.19 14.06 2.71
N PHE A 503 -20.58 13.43 3.71
CA PHE A 503 -20.07 12.06 3.56
C PHE A 503 -21.19 11.01 3.55
N ASP A 504 -22.30 11.23 4.26
CA ASP A 504 -23.51 10.41 4.12
C ASP A 504 -24.07 10.50 2.70
N GLY A 505 -24.10 11.70 2.12
CA GLY A 505 -24.55 11.90 0.75
C GLY A 505 -23.62 11.24 -0.29
N LEU A 506 -22.31 11.25 -0.06
CA LEU A 506 -21.35 10.49 -0.88
C LEU A 506 -21.52 8.98 -0.77
N GLU A 507 -21.84 8.47 0.42
CA GLU A 507 -22.06 7.03 0.65
C GLU A 507 -23.36 6.55 -0.02
N HIS A 508 -24.44 7.33 0.12
CA HIS A 508 -25.75 6.98 -0.39
C HIS A 508 -26.01 7.41 -1.85
N HIS A 509 -25.07 8.16 -2.46
CA HIS A 509 -25.30 8.86 -3.74
C HIS A 509 -26.59 9.69 -3.72
N SER A 510 -26.75 10.49 -2.67
CA SER A 510 -27.97 11.26 -2.41
C SER A 510 -27.64 12.63 -1.84
N THR A 511 -28.31 13.64 -2.36
CA THR A 511 -28.26 15.02 -1.84
C THR A 511 -29.16 15.24 -0.62
N GLU A 512 -29.92 14.24 -0.20
CA GLU A 512 -30.81 14.35 0.96
C GLU A 512 -30.03 14.74 2.22
N GLY A 513 -30.41 15.87 2.83
CA GLY A 513 -29.72 16.42 4.01
C GLY A 513 -28.45 17.23 3.72
N VAL A 514 -27.96 17.25 2.47
CA VAL A 514 -26.75 17.98 2.09
C VAL A 514 -27.10 19.36 1.56
N SER A 515 -26.56 20.39 2.21
CA SER A 515 -26.83 21.79 1.81
C SER A 515 -25.79 22.29 0.82
N PHE A 516 -26.17 22.39 -0.46
CA PHE A 516 -25.38 23.05 -1.52
C PHE A 516 -25.98 24.41 -1.89
N THR A 517 -25.14 25.36 -2.29
CA THR A 517 -25.63 26.54 -3.01
C THR A 517 -26.07 26.15 -4.43
N ALA A 518 -26.96 26.94 -5.04
CA ALA A 518 -27.49 26.65 -6.37
C ALA A 518 -26.40 26.64 -7.47
N ASP A 519 -25.33 27.40 -7.28
CA ASP A 519 -24.18 27.55 -8.16
C ASP A 519 -22.97 26.69 -7.76
N CYS A 520 -23.17 25.72 -6.84
CA CYS A 520 -22.06 24.92 -6.34
C CYS A 520 -21.34 24.15 -7.46
N THR A 521 -20.02 24.32 -7.50
CA THR A 521 -19.14 23.62 -8.45
C THR A 521 -18.18 22.67 -7.73
N ARG A 522 -17.80 21.60 -8.43
CA ARG A 522 -16.86 20.60 -7.93
C ARG A 522 -15.79 20.29 -8.97
N ARG A 523 -14.54 20.18 -8.49
CA ARG A 523 -13.40 19.65 -9.26
C ARG A 523 -12.77 18.51 -8.49
N ASP A 524 -12.42 17.44 -9.17
CA ASP A 524 -11.68 16.32 -8.59
C ASP A 524 -10.40 16.12 -9.38
N ASN A 525 -9.26 16.01 -8.69
CA ASN A 525 -7.96 15.83 -9.33
C ASN A 525 -7.70 16.91 -10.42
N ALA A 526 -8.05 18.16 -10.12
CA ALA A 526 -7.98 19.33 -11.00
C ALA A 526 -8.90 19.31 -12.25
N VAL A 527 -9.75 18.30 -12.42
CA VAL A 527 -10.70 18.21 -13.53
C VAL A 527 -12.09 18.64 -13.05
N GLN A 528 -12.67 19.63 -13.73
CA GLN A 528 -14.03 20.09 -13.47
C GLN A 528 -15.03 19.36 -14.37
N ALA A 529 -16.06 18.78 -13.77
CA ALA A 529 -17.22 18.27 -14.50
C ALA A 529 -18.23 19.40 -14.78
N HIS A 530 -19.17 19.19 -15.72
CA HIS A 530 -20.17 20.22 -16.08
C HIS A 530 -21.39 20.23 -15.14
N GLU A 531 -21.54 19.17 -14.35
CA GLU A 531 -22.63 18.95 -13.41
C GLU A 531 -22.45 19.74 -12.11
N SER A 532 -23.55 20.17 -11.50
CA SER A 532 -23.54 20.81 -10.18
C SER A 532 -23.09 19.83 -9.08
N CYS A 533 -22.67 20.34 -7.93
CA CYS A 533 -22.35 19.49 -6.77
C CYS A 533 -23.48 18.52 -6.42
N ALA A 534 -24.72 19.01 -6.42
CA ALA A 534 -25.90 18.21 -6.14
C ALA A 534 -26.08 17.08 -7.17
N ALA A 535 -26.04 17.41 -8.46
CA ALA A 535 -26.18 16.41 -9.52
C ALA A 535 -25.09 15.34 -9.47
N GLN A 536 -23.83 15.73 -9.21
CA GLN A 536 -22.73 14.78 -9.04
C GLN A 536 -22.94 13.88 -7.81
N MET A 537 -23.40 14.44 -6.69
CA MET A 537 -23.73 13.68 -5.48
C MET A 537 -24.85 12.66 -5.73
N ASP A 538 -25.88 13.02 -6.51
CA ASP A 538 -26.93 12.09 -6.96
C ASP A 538 -26.47 11.12 -8.08
N GLY A 539 -25.16 11.02 -8.33
CA GLY A 539 -24.57 10.07 -9.28
C GLY A 539 -24.57 10.50 -10.75
N SER A 540 -24.88 11.76 -11.07
CA SER A 540 -24.84 12.27 -12.45
C SER A 540 -23.42 12.53 -12.95
N GLY A 541 -23.26 12.53 -14.28
CA GLY A 541 -21.98 12.78 -14.94
C GLY A 541 -21.15 11.52 -15.19
N ARG A 542 -19.95 11.72 -15.74
CA ARG A 542 -19.04 10.63 -16.17
C ARG A 542 -18.30 9.98 -15.01
N PHE A 543 -17.86 10.78 -14.04
CA PHE A 543 -17.15 10.39 -12.83
C PHE A 543 -17.75 11.16 -11.64
N PRO A 544 -18.99 10.85 -11.23
CA PRO A 544 -19.64 11.57 -10.14
C PRO A 544 -18.74 11.61 -8.91
N ASN A 545 -18.52 12.81 -8.38
CA ASN A 545 -17.67 13.05 -7.22
C ASN A 545 -16.20 12.62 -7.39
N GLY A 546 -15.70 12.59 -8.62
CA GLY A 546 -14.37 12.07 -8.94
C GLY A 546 -14.24 10.56 -8.72
N LEU A 547 -15.35 9.87 -8.47
CA LEU A 547 -15.42 8.44 -8.20
C LEU A 547 -16.36 7.81 -9.25
N TYR A 548 -17.14 6.82 -8.82
CA TYR A 548 -18.07 6.08 -9.65
C TYR A 548 -19.45 6.03 -8.98
N ARG A 549 -20.49 5.67 -9.76
CA ARG A 549 -21.90 5.60 -9.34
C ARG A 549 -22.23 4.51 -8.31
N HIS A 550 -21.26 3.69 -7.92
CA HIS A 550 -21.45 2.50 -7.10
C HIS A 550 -20.44 2.41 -5.95
N THR A 551 -20.04 3.55 -5.37
CA THR A 551 -19.28 3.53 -4.11
C THR A 551 -20.16 2.99 -2.99
N THR A 552 -19.56 2.25 -2.06
CA THR A 552 -20.35 1.50 -1.06
C THR A 552 -20.18 2.05 0.34
N THR A 553 -18.95 2.11 0.85
CA THR A 553 -18.67 2.47 2.24
C THR A 553 -17.74 3.65 2.25
N VAL A 554 -18.15 4.73 2.93
CA VAL A 554 -17.35 5.91 3.21
C VAL A 554 -16.99 5.86 4.69
N ARG A 555 -15.73 5.56 5.01
CA ARG A 555 -15.23 5.41 6.39
C ARG A 555 -14.05 6.35 6.66
N ASP A 556 -13.50 6.28 7.87
CA ASP A 556 -12.37 7.10 8.33
C ASP A 556 -12.58 8.60 8.06
N ARG A 557 -13.82 9.07 8.28
CA ARG A 557 -14.29 10.43 7.98
C ARG A 557 -13.72 11.41 9.01
N ARG A 558 -12.77 12.26 8.62
CA ARG A 558 -12.10 13.20 9.53
C ARG A 558 -12.11 14.63 8.98
N ILE A 559 -12.38 15.59 9.86
CA ILE A 559 -12.10 17.01 9.59
C ILE A 559 -10.62 17.25 9.90
N LEU A 560 -9.86 17.68 8.90
CA LEU A 560 -8.44 18.01 9.07
C LEU A 560 -8.26 19.42 9.63
N ILE A 561 -9.04 20.38 9.16
CA ILE A 561 -9.04 21.78 9.64
C ILE A 561 -10.31 22.51 9.21
N ALA A 562 -10.86 23.35 10.10
CA ALA A 562 -12.00 24.23 9.83
C ALA A 562 -11.60 25.71 9.98
N ASP A 563 -11.29 26.38 8.87
CA ASP A 563 -11.03 27.82 8.87
C ASP A 563 -12.35 28.59 8.77
N THR A 564 -13.00 28.75 9.92
CA THR A 564 -14.32 29.39 10.05
C THR A 564 -14.30 30.86 9.64
N GLY A 565 -13.18 31.56 9.85
CA GLY A 565 -13.00 32.96 9.44
C GLY A 565 -13.00 33.15 7.92
N ARG A 566 -12.57 32.14 7.16
CA ARG A 566 -12.58 32.14 5.68
C ARG A 566 -13.73 31.31 5.09
N GLY A 567 -14.49 30.59 5.92
CA GLY A 567 -15.50 29.64 5.48
C GLY A 567 -14.89 28.51 4.66
N LEU A 568 -13.70 28.03 5.03
CA LEU A 568 -13.04 26.90 4.37
C LEU A 568 -12.97 25.71 5.32
N LEU A 569 -13.15 24.52 4.78
CA LEU A 569 -13.11 23.27 5.52
C LEU A 569 -12.31 22.24 4.72
N MET A 570 -11.32 21.62 5.35
CA MET A 570 -10.59 20.52 4.74
C MET A 570 -10.87 19.24 5.52
N ALA A 571 -11.26 18.19 4.82
CA ALA A 571 -11.61 16.89 5.37
C ALA A 571 -11.05 15.76 4.50
N VAL A 572 -11.04 14.54 5.04
CA VAL A 572 -10.64 13.33 4.31
C VAL A 572 -11.55 12.18 4.71
N ALA A 573 -11.77 11.26 3.77
CA ALA A 573 -12.41 9.98 4.02
C ALA A 573 -11.75 8.88 3.16
N MET A 574 -12.01 7.63 3.52
CA MET A 574 -11.72 6.45 2.69
C MET A 574 -13.02 5.97 2.05
N VAL A 575 -12.99 5.67 0.76
CA VAL A 575 -14.13 5.12 0.02
C VAL A 575 -13.79 3.75 -0.52
N ASP A 576 -14.48 2.72 -0.04
CA ASP A 576 -14.26 1.34 -0.47
C ASP A 576 -15.11 0.99 -1.70
N ASN A 577 -14.42 0.45 -2.70
CA ASN A 577 -15.01 -0.22 -3.86
C ASN A 577 -14.72 -1.73 -3.75
N PRO A 578 -15.69 -2.57 -3.41
CA PRO A 578 -15.48 -4.01 -3.26
C PRO A 578 -15.26 -4.77 -4.58
N GLY A 579 -15.35 -4.09 -5.74
CA GLY A 579 -15.27 -4.78 -7.03
C GLY A 579 -16.56 -5.50 -7.43
N THR A 580 -17.60 -5.44 -6.60
CA THR A 580 -18.90 -6.08 -6.83
C THR A 580 -19.95 -5.06 -7.28
N GLY A 581 -20.75 -5.35 -8.30
CA GLY A 581 -21.79 -4.44 -8.79
C GLY A 581 -22.62 -5.02 -9.94
N PRO A 582 -23.51 -4.22 -10.55
CA PRO A 582 -24.32 -4.67 -11.69
C PRO A 582 -23.44 -5.04 -12.88
N ALA A 583 -23.96 -5.86 -13.80
CA ALA A 583 -23.26 -6.22 -15.03
C ALA A 583 -22.87 -4.94 -15.79
N ASN A 584 -21.57 -4.79 -16.13
CA ASN A 584 -20.93 -3.66 -16.84
C ASN A 584 -20.31 -2.55 -15.96
N LEU A 585 -19.59 -2.90 -14.89
CA LEU A 585 -18.69 -1.95 -14.23
C LEU A 585 -17.53 -1.52 -15.18
N PRO A 586 -17.08 -0.26 -15.14
CA PRO A 586 -15.84 0.17 -15.80
C PRO A 586 -14.64 -0.66 -15.32
N PRO A 587 -13.58 -0.87 -16.13
CA PRO A 587 -12.44 -1.72 -15.74
C PRO A 587 -11.82 -1.41 -14.39
N ALA A 588 -11.71 -0.13 -14.03
CA ALA A 588 -11.18 0.33 -12.74
C ALA A 588 -12.08 0.06 -11.53
N GLN A 589 -13.35 -0.29 -11.74
CA GLN A 589 -14.27 -0.73 -10.70
C GLN A 589 -14.38 -2.24 -10.58
N LEU A 590 -13.80 -3.00 -11.51
CA LEU A 590 -13.90 -4.46 -11.47
C LEU A 590 -13.08 -5.07 -10.34
N VAL A 591 -12.23 -4.29 -9.67
CA VAL A 591 -11.30 -4.83 -8.68
C VAL A 591 -11.46 -4.14 -7.32
N PRO A 592 -11.30 -4.89 -6.21
CA PRO A 592 -11.27 -4.32 -4.86
C PRO A 592 -10.24 -3.19 -4.77
N SER A 593 -10.69 -2.01 -4.36
CA SER A 593 -9.87 -0.80 -4.21
C SER A 593 -10.42 0.10 -3.11
N THR A 594 -9.54 0.84 -2.43
CA THR A 594 -9.94 1.95 -1.55
C THR A 594 -9.47 3.25 -2.18
N TYR A 595 -10.28 4.30 -2.09
CA TYR A 595 -9.88 5.65 -2.50
C TYR A 595 -9.76 6.55 -1.27
N MET A 596 -8.58 7.13 -1.06
CA MET A 596 -8.42 8.22 -0.10
C MET A 596 -8.84 9.53 -0.79
N ILE A 597 -9.79 10.24 -0.18
CA ILE A 597 -10.41 11.43 -0.78
C ILE A 597 -10.30 12.70 0.09
N PRO A 598 -9.19 13.44 0.05
CA PRO A 598 -9.14 14.79 0.60
C PRO A 598 -10.14 15.70 -0.11
N GLN A 599 -10.86 16.50 0.65
CA GLN A 599 -11.86 17.44 0.16
C GLN A 599 -11.62 18.80 0.81
N LEU A 600 -11.43 19.85 0.00
CA LEU A 600 -11.44 21.25 0.40
C LEU A 600 -12.76 21.89 -0.03
N LEU A 601 -13.56 22.31 0.96
CA LEU A 601 -14.89 22.86 0.76
C LEU A 601 -14.92 24.35 1.09
N LYS A 602 -15.68 25.10 0.29
CA LYS A 602 -16.10 26.47 0.61
C LYS A 602 -17.51 26.44 1.17
N ILE A 603 -17.70 27.09 2.32
CA ILE A 603 -18.99 27.22 3.00
C ILE A 603 -19.42 28.68 2.97
N GLU A 604 -20.59 28.93 2.40
CA GLU A 604 -21.22 30.24 2.29
C GLU A 604 -22.65 30.18 2.82
N ASN A 605 -22.93 31.01 3.82
CA ASN A 605 -24.25 31.11 4.45
C ASN A 605 -24.81 29.75 4.93
N GLY A 606 -23.93 28.85 5.39
CA GLY A 606 -24.32 27.53 5.91
C GLY A 606 -24.48 26.44 4.86
N ALA A 607 -24.18 26.71 3.59
CA ALA A 607 -24.20 25.73 2.50
C ALA A 607 -22.84 25.63 1.82
N ILE A 608 -22.56 24.48 1.21
CA ILE A 608 -21.35 24.23 0.43
C ILE A 608 -21.51 24.90 -0.93
N SER A 609 -20.62 25.85 -1.27
CA SER A 609 -20.62 26.53 -2.56
C SER A 609 -19.53 26.07 -3.52
N ARG A 610 -18.53 25.33 -3.01
CA ARG A 610 -17.51 24.73 -3.86
C ARG A 610 -16.83 23.55 -3.19
N VAL A 611 -16.39 22.60 -4.02
CA VAL A 611 -15.60 21.43 -3.62
C VAL A 611 -14.38 21.31 -4.53
N GLU A 612 -13.20 21.22 -3.91
CA GLU A 612 -11.97 20.75 -4.56
C GLU A 612 -11.61 19.40 -3.93
N GLY A 613 -11.69 18.34 -4.71
CA GLY A 613 -11.40 16.98 -4.31
C GLY A 613 -10.07 16.50 -4.86
N MET A 614 -9.41 15.66 -4.09
CA MET A 614 -8.34 14.77 -4.55
C MET A 614 -8.86 13.34 -4.46
N VAL A 615 -8.44 12.49 -5.40
CA VAL A 615 -8.73 11.06 -5.39
C VAL A 615 -7.41 10.32 -5.53
N LYS A 616 -7.09 9.49 -4.54
CA LYS A 616 -5.88 8.67 -4.52
C LYS A 616 -6.24 7.21 -4.35
N GLY A 617 -5.73 6.35 -5.23
CA GLY A 617 -5.89 4.90 -5.10
C GLY A 617 -5.05 4.33 -3.96
N MET A 618 -5.65 3.46 -3.16
CA MET A 618 -5.06 2.71 -2.07
C MET A 618 -5.41 1.23 -2.17
N PRO A 619 -4.62 0.32 -1.56
CA PRO A 619 -4.99 -1.07 -1.36
C PRO A 619 -6.39 -1.19 -0.71
N PHE A 620 -7.16 -2.20 -1.08
CA PHE A 620 -8.51 -2.38 -0.54
C PHE A 620 -8.50 -2.60 0.98
N GLY A 621 -9.37 -1.89 1.70
CA GLY A 621 -9.43 -1.89 3.16
C GLY A 621 -8.34 -1.05 3.84
N TYR A 622 -7.58 -0.26 3.07
CA TYR A 622 -6.56 0.61 3.62
C TYR A 622 -7.12 1.60 4.64
N THR A 623 -6.44 1.73 5.77
CA THR A 623 -6.80 2.60 6.89
C THR A 623 -5.65 3.58 7.15
N SER A 624 -5.97 4.85 7.41
CA SER A 624 -4.95 5.84 7.75
C SER A 624 -4.40 5.55 9.15
N ALA A 625 -3.09 5.64 9.34
CA ALA A 625 -2.46 5.49 10.64
C ALA A 625 -2.93 6.54 11.68
N TRP A 626 -3.54 7.64 11.23
CA TRP A 626 -4.21 8.60 12.13
C TRP A 626 -5.57 8.10 12.64
N ALA A 627 -6.32 7.36 11.82
CA ALA A 627 -7.61 6.79 12.21
C ALA A 627 -7.45 5.64 13.23
N GLU A 628 -6.27 5.03 13.29
CA GLU A 628 -5.96 4.02 14.33
C GLU A 628 -5.66 4.63 15.71
N LEU A 629 -5.44 5.95 15.78
CA LEU A 629 -5.16 6.68 17.03
C LEU A 629 -6.41 7.35 17.62
N GLU A 630 -7.43 7.56 16.80
CA GLU A 630 -8.72 8.18 17.13
C GLU A 630 -9.76 7.11 17.48
#